data_AF-A0A1U7WCD5-F1
#
_entry.id   AF-A0A1U7WCD5-F1
#
_cell.length_a   1.000
_cell.length_b   1.000
_cell.length_c   1.000
_cell.angle_alpha   90.00
_cell.angle_beta   90.00
_cell.angle_gamma   90.00
#
_symmetry.space_group_name_H-M   'P 1'
#
loop_
_entity.id
_entity.type
_entity.pdbx_description
1 polymer ?
#
loop_
_entity_poly.entity_id
_entity_poly.type
_entity_poly.pdbx_seq_one_letter_code
_entity_poly.pdbx_strand_id
1 'polypeptide(L)'
;MTCVTTVSYTIFVNGKPTRPFDARRGVRQGGPLSPYLFVLAMEYLTRILKTLKEKPDLNYHPRCETLHIVQLSFADDLLLFCRGDVVSINYYMGVQKILGTTKYLNEANIGIEEVMNMQEYSIRFVYDKLRGELPKVEWKRLICNNISSPKWIFNLYLAILGRLYTRDRLMGWGIAICSDCSLCGRATESHDHLFFKCNYSTVIWRKLLQWLGITRDVQGWNDKIQ
;
A
#
# COMPACT_ATOMS: atom_id res chain seq x y z
N MET A 1 -36.60 -2.33 -19.24
CA MET A 1 -35.21 -2.53 -19.67
C MET A 1 -34.34 -2.71 -18.43
N THR A 2 -33.95 -3.94 -18.11
CA THR A 2 -33.27 -4.31 -16.85
C THR A 2 -31.97 -5.04 -17.16
N CYS A 3 -31.02 -4.37 -17.82
CA CYS A 3 -29.75 -5.01 -18.22
C CYS A 3 -28.59 -4.79 -17.24
N VAL A 4 -28.75 -3.92 -16.24
CA VAL A 4 -27.71 -3.64 -15.24
C VAL A 4 -28.33 -3.73 -13.85
N THR A 5 -27.94 -4.74 -13.08
CA THR A 5 -28.38 -4.96 -11.69
C THR A 5 -27.20 -4.85 -10.74
N THR A 6 -27.49 -4.57 -9.47
CA THR A 6 -26.48 -4.54 -8.40
C THR A 6 -25.81 -5.91 -8.27
N VAL A 7 -24.49 -5.94 -8.18
CA VAL A 7 -23.69 -7.16 -8.08
C VAL A 7 -23.68 -7.63 -6.62
N SER A 8 -23.89 -8.92 -6.38
CA SER A 8 -23.70 -9.54 -5.05
C SER A 8 -22.38 -10.32 -5.02
N TYR A 9 -21.60 -10.14 -3.96
CA TYR A 9 -20.31 -10.82 -3.77
C TYR A 9 -20.36 -11.78 -2.58
N THR A 10 -19.61 -12.87 -2.72
CA THR A 10 -19.35 -13.82 -1.63
C THR A 10 -17.85 -13.99 -1.51
N ILE A 11 -17.30 -13.86 -0.30
CA ILE A 11 -15.87 -14.02 -0.04
C ILE A 11 -15.65 -15.43 0.52
N PHE A 12 -14.61 -16.11 0.05
CA PHE A 12 -14.17 -17.37 0.64
C PHE A 12 -13.20 -17.08 1.79
N VAL A 13 -13.59 -17.42 3.01
CA VAL A 13 -12.73 -17.33 4.19
C VAL A 13 -12.47 -18.75 4.68
N ASN A 14 -11.20 -19.17 4.71
CA ASN A 14 -10.79 -20.52 5.11
C ASN A 14 -11.52 -21.64 4.34
N GLY A 15 -11.74 -21.45 3.04
CA GLY A 15 -12.41 -22.43 2.17
C GLY A 15 -13.94 -22.49 2.31
N LYS A 16 -14.55 -21.69 3.19
CA LYS A 16 -16.02 -21.61 3.33
C LYS A 16 -16.54 -20.29 2.76
N PRO A 17 -17.60 -20.31 1.94
CA PRO A 17 -18.22 -19.09 1.44
C PRO A 17 -18.95 -18.35 2.58
N THR A 18 -18.75 -17.04 2.67
CA THR A 18 -19.53 -16.17 3.58
C THR A 18 -20.94 -15.94 3.06
N ARG A 19 -21.77 -15.22 3.84
CA ARG A 19 -23.07 -14.75 3.33
C ARG A 19 -22.85 -13.76 2.17
N PRO A 20 -23.67 -13.82 1.10
CA PRO A 20 -23.60 -12.84 0.02
C PRO A 20 -23.88 -11.44 0.55
N PHE A 21 -23.18 -10.44 0.03
CA PHE A 21 -23.43 -9.03 0.32
C PHE A 21 -23.44 -8.22 -0.97
N ASP A 22 -24.27 -7.18 -1.01
CA ASP A 22 -24.42 -6.37 -2.21
C ASP A 22 -23.32 -5.32 -2.34
N ALA A 23 -22.78 -5.23 -3.55
CA ALA A 23 -21.80 -4.23 -3.93
C ALA A 23 -22.44 -2.84 -3.93
N ARG A 24 -21.94 -1.94 -3.08
CA ARG A 24 -22.41 -0.55 -3.06
C ARG A 24 -21.83 0.32 -4.19
N ARG A 25 -20.64 -0.03 -4.69
CA ARG A 25 -19.91 0.73 -5.71
C ARG A 25 -19.12 -0.22 -6.60
N GLY A 26 -18.89 0.22 -7.84
CA GLY A 26 -18.06 -0.47 -8.81
C GLY A 26 -18.85 -1.45 -9.69
N VAL A 27 -18.25 -1.80 -10.82
CA VAL A 27 -18.79 -2.77 -11.77
C VAL A 27 -18.08 -4.12 -11.54
N ARG A 28 -18.76 -5.24 -11.80
CA ARG A 28 -18.17 -6.58 -11.64
C ARG A 28 -16.93 -6.75 -12.51
N GLN A 29 -15.77 -7.05 -11.92
CA GLN A 29 -14.58 -7.42 -12.69
C GLN A 29 -14.79 -8.77 -13.41
N GLY A 30 -14.31 -8.86 -14.65
CA GLY A 30 -14.46 -10.06 -15.49
C GLY A 30 -15.84 -10.25 -16.15
N GLY A 31 -16.77 -9.31 -15.98
CA GLY A 31 -18.02 -9.31 -16.74
C GLY A 31 -17.79 -8.83 -18.18
N PRO A 32 -18.47 -9.42 -19.20
CA PRO A 32 -18.26 -9.05 -20.59
C PRO A 32 -18.68 -7.60 -20.91
N LEU A 33 -19.61 -7.03 -20.12
CA LEU A 33 -20.10 -5.65 -20.28
C LEU A 33 -19.31 -4.62 -19.47
N SER A 34 -18.56 -5.06 -18.46
CA SER A 34 -17.88 -4.16 -17.53
C SER A 34 -16.84 -3.24 -18.19
N PRO A 35 -16.01 -3.72 -19.15
CA PRO A 35 -15.10 -2.86 -19.88
C PRO A 35 -15.83 -1.77 -20.69
N TYR A 36 -16.97 -2.10 -21.29
CA TYR A 36 -17.75 -1.14 -22.08
C TYR A 36 -18.39 -0.06 -21.20
N LEU A 37 -18.96 -0.44 -20.06
CA LEU A 37 -19.50 0.51 -19.09
C LEU A 37 -18.41 1.44 -18.53
N PHE A 38 -17.22 0.89 -18.30
CA PHE A 38 -16.06 1.68 -17.87
C PHE A 38 -15.64 2.68 -18.95
N VAL A 39 -15.49 2.24 -20.20
CA VAL A 39 -15.14 3.12 -21.32
C VAL A 39 -16.19 4.22 -21.51
N LEU A 40 -17.48 3.90 -21.38
CA LEU A 40 -18.55 4.91 -21.45
C LEU A 40 -18.46 5.94 -20.32
N ALA A 41 -18.19 5.50 -19.10
CA ALA A 41 -17.98 6.42 -17.97
C ALA A 41 -16.74 7.29 -18.17
N MET A 42 -15.63 6.73 -18.66
CA MET A 42 -14.40 7.48 -18.94
C MET A 42 -14.56 8.43 -20.12
N GLU A 43 -15.33 8.08 -21.15
CA GLU A 43 -15.70 8.98 -22.25
C GLU A 43 -16.53 10.16 -21.73
N TYR A 44 -17.50 9.91 -20.83
CA TYR A 44 -18.28 10.99 -20.22
C TYR A 44 -17.41 11.91 -19.35
N LEU A 45 -16.53 11.35 -18.53
CA LEU A 45 -15.55 12.12 -17.76
C LEU A 45 -14.64 12.95 -18.69
N THR A 46 -14.20 12.35 -19.79
CA THR A 46 -13.38 13.01 -20.81
C THR A 46 -14.13 14.20 -21.41
N ARG A 47 -15.44 14.09 -21.65
CA ARG A 47 -16.28 15.20 -22.16
C ARG A 47 -16.43 16.33 -21.14
N ILE A 48 -16.65 16.02 -19.87
CA ILE A 48 -16.68 17.03 -18.80
C ILE A 48 -15.32 17.75 -18.73
N LEU A 49 -14.22 17.02 -18.82
CA LEU A 49 -12.89 17.62 -18.81
C LEU A 49 -12.59 18.41 -20.10
N LYS A 50 -13.22 18.09 -21.23
CA LYS A 50 -13.15 18.91 -22.45
C LYS A 50 -13.86 20.25 -22.31
N THR A 51 -14.95 20.35 -21.55
CA THR A 51 -15.61 21.67 -21.35
C THR A 51 -14.74 22.63 -20.53
N LEU A 52 -13.79 22.12 -19.73
CA LEU A 52 -12.77 22.97 -19.11
C LEU A 52 -11.86 23.65 -20.13
N LYS A 53 -11.62 23.00 -21.28
CA LYS A 53 -10.79 23.54 -22.37
C LYS A 53 -11.37 24.83 -22.97
N GLU A 54 -12.69 24.98 -22.90
CA GLU A 54 -13.41 26.15 -23.45
C GLU A 54 -13.35 27.37 -22.52
N LYS A 55 -12.80 27.22 -21.31
CA LYS A 55 -12.59 28.34 -20.39
C LYS A 55 -11.33 29.12 -20.80
N PRO A 56 -11.44 30.41 -21.14
CA PRO A 56 -10.31 31.21 -21.63
C PRO A 56 -9.21 31.41 -20.58
N ASP A 57 -9.54 31.24 -19.30
CA ASP A 57 -8.62 31.40 -18.18
C ASP A 57 -7.80 30.14 -17.85
N LEU A 58 -8.05 29.02 -18.55
CA LEU A 58 -7.33 27.77 -18.34
C LEU A 58 -6.00 27.77 -19.11
N ASN A 59 -4.90 27.82 -18.38
CA ASN A 59 -3.57 27.76 -18.96
C ASN A 59 -3.09 26.31 -19.11
N TYR A 60 -2.64 25.95 -20.31
CA TYR A 60 -2.04 24.64 -20.57
C TYR A 60 -0.69 24.51 -19.89
N HIS A 61 -0.35 23.28 -19.50
CA HIS A 61 1.01 22.97 -19.08
C HIS A 61 2.00 23.32 -20.21
N PRO A 62 3.18 23.93 -19.93
CA PRO A 62 4.10 24.42 -20.97
C PRO A 62 4.53 23.39 -22.02
N ARG A 63 4.56 22.10 -21.65
CA ARG A 63 4.87 20.99 -22.57
C ARG A 63 3.66 20.44 -23.35
N CYS A 64 2.46 20.85 -22.98
CA CYS A 64 1.19 20.34 -23.50
C CYS A 64 0.39 21.42 -24.25
N GLU A 65 0.90 22.66 -24.31
CA GLU A 65 0.28 23.80 -24.98
C GLU A 65 0.15 23.59 -26.48
N THR A 66 1.21 23.13 -27.16
CA THR A 66 1.22 22.89 -28.62
C THR A 66 0.22 21.83 -29.06
N LEU A 67 -0.07 20.85 -28.20
CA LEU A 67 -1.01 19.76 -28.47
C LEU A 67 -2.40 20.00 -27.86
N HIS A 68 -2.56 21.10 -27.11
CA HIS A 68 -3.75 21.43 -26.34
C HIS A 68 -4.29 20.25 -25.50
N ILE A 69 -3.39 19.55 -24.81
CA ILE A 69 -3.70 18.38 -23.97
C ILE A 69 -3.96 18.84 -22.53
N VAL A 70 -5.15 18.54 -22.03
CA VAL A 70 -5.60 18.83 -20.64
C VAL A 70 -5.67 17.56 -19.77
N GLN A 71 -5.76 16.40 -20.40
CA GLN A 71 -5.90 15.10 -19.75
C GLN A 71 -5.34 13.98 -20.63
N LEU A 72 -4.83 12.93 -20.00
CA LEU A 72 -4.59 11.62 -20.62
C LEU A 72 -5.19 10.55 -19.71
N SER A 73 -6.02 9.69 -20.28
CA SER A 73 -6.68 8.60 -19.56
C SER A 73 -6.23 7.28 -20.16
N PHE A 74 -5.71 6.37 -19.34
CA PHE A 74 -5.37 5.02 -19.76
C PHE A 74 -5.89 4.01 -18.73
N ALA A 75 -6.90 3.23 -19.11
CA ALA A 75 -7.61 2.35 -18.20
C ALA A 75 -7.97 3.11 -16.90
N ASP A 76 -7.47 2.65 -15.76
CA ASP A 76 -7.76 3.20 -14.44
C ASP A 76 -6.93 4.45 -14.09
N ASP A 77 -5.93 4.79 -14.91
CA ASP A 77 -5.03 5.93 -14.68
C ASP A 77 -5.51 7.19 -15.41
N LEU A 78 -5.69 8.28 -14.67
CA LEU A 78 -6.04 9.60 -15.19
C LEU A 78 -4.92 10.60 -14.84
N LEU A 79 -4.27 11.13 -15.87
CA LEU A 79 -3.30 12.22 -15.76
C LEU A 79 -3.97 13.53 -16.18
N LEU A 80 -3.84 14.56 -15.34
CA LEU A 80 -4.38 15.89 -15.60
C LEU A 80 -3.21 16.86 -15.78
N PHE A 81 -3.24 17.65 -16.85
CA PHE A 81 -2.16 18.58 -17.20
C PHE A 81 -2.68 20.01 -17.14
N CYS A 82 -2.12 20.82 -16.24
CA CYS A 82 -2.40 22.24 -16.12
C CYS A 82 -1.11 23.00 -15.84
N ARG A 83 -1.14 24.31 -16.10
CA ARG A 83 -0.10 25.20 -15.59
C ARG A 83 -0.31 25.40 -14.08
N GLY A 84 0.78 25.63 -13.35
CA GLY A 84 0.79 25.83 -11.90
C GLY A 84 0.31 27.21 -11.47
N ASP A 85 -0.75 27.75 -12.09
CA ASP A 85 -1.39 29.00 -11.73
C ASP A 85 -2.66 28.76 -10.91
N VAL A 86 -2.96 29.68 -9.99
CA VAL A 86 -4.08 29.58 -9.04
C VAL A 86 -5.42 29.39 -9.76
N VAL A 87 -5.59 30.03 -10.91
CA VAL A 87 -6.82 29.97 -11.71
C VAL A 87 -7.00 28.58 -12.31
N SER A 88 -5.97 28.04 -12.98
CA SER A 88 -6.03 26.69 -13.54
C SER A 88 -6.22 25.62 -12.46
N ILE A 89 -5.50 25.72 -11.33
CA ILE A 89 -5.64 24.78 -10.20
C ILE A 89 -7.08 24.78 -9.66
N ASN A 90 -7.73 25.94 -9.53
CA ASN A 90 -9.11 26.04 -9.05
C ASN A 90 -10.12 25.30 -9.94
N TYR A 91 -9.97 25.40 -11.26
CA TYR A 91 -10.83 24.67 -12.20
C TYR A 91 -10.67 23.16 -12.07
N TYR A 92 -9.43 22.69 -11.94
CA TYR A 92 -9.15 21.26 -11.74
C TYR A 92 -9.59 20.76 -10.36
N MET A 93 -9.49 21.57 -9.30
CA MET A 93 -10.03 21.23 -7.98
C MET A 93 -11.55 21.08 -7.99
N GLY A 94 -12.27 21.86 -8.81
CA GLY A 94 -13.69 21.67 -9.06
C GLY A 94 -14.01 20.28 -9.62
N VAL A 95 -13.16 19.74 -10.50
CA VAL A 95 -13.29 18.38 -11.02
C VAL A 95 -12.78 17.32 -10.03
N GLN A 96 -11.78 17.62 -9.22
CA GLN A 96 -11.33 16.72 -8.14
C GLN A 96 -12.38 16.53 -7.03
N LYS A 97 -13.25 17.52 -6.80
CA LYS A 97 -14.44 17.35 -5.93
C LYS A 97 -15.36 16.24 -6.44
N ILE A 98 -15.48 16.08 -7.76
CA ILE A 98 -16.25 15.00 -8.41
C ILE A 98 -15.53 13.65 -8.26
N LEU A 99 -14.19 13.65 -8.26
CA LEU A 99 -13.35 12.44 -8.13
C LEU A 99 -13.05 12.01 -6.69
N GLY A 100 -13.57 12.72 -5.67
CA GLY A 100 -13.49 12.32 -4.26
C GLY A 100 -12.17 12.67 -3.55
N THR A 101 -11.27 13.40 -4.20
CA THR A 101 -9.96 13.80 -3.63
C THR A 101 -10.10 14.71 -2.40
N THR A 102 -11.23 15.42 -2.28
CA THR A 102 -11.57 16.22 -1.10
C THR A 102 -11.60 15.39 0.19
N LYS A 103 -11.94 14.10 0.11
CA LYS A 103 -11.93 13.22 1.29
C LYS A 103 -10.52 13.09 1.86
N TYR A 104 -9.52 12.86 0.99
CA TYR A 104 -8.14 12.67 1.42
C TYR A 104 -7.48 13.97 1.86
N LEU A 105 -7.83 15.11 1.27
CA LEU A 105 -7.34 16.43 1.72
C LEU A 105 -7.91 16.79 3.10
N ASN A 106 -9.19 16.51 3.33
CA ASN A 106 -9.82 16.70 4.64
C ASN A 106 -9.22 15.73 5.69
N GLU A 107 -8.95 14.47 5.33
CA GLU A 107 -8.27 13.50 6.21
C GLU A 107 -6.82 13.91 6.54
N ALA A 108 -6.13 14.56 5.60
CA ALA A 108 -4.79 15.10 5.81
C ALA A 108 -4.78 16.41 6.63
N ASN A 109 -5.97 16.93 6.96
CA ASN A 109 -6.16 18.23 7.60
C ASN A 109 -5.49 19.39 6.83
N ILE A 110 -5.45 19.28 5.49
CA ILE A 110 -4.88 20.31 4.62
C ILE A 110 -6.05 21.11 4.06
N GLY A 111 -6.11 22.39 4.45
CA GLY A 111 -7.12 23.31 3.93
C GLY A 111 -6.94 23.51 2.43
N ILE A 112 -8.06 23.63 1.70
CA ILE A 112 -8.04 23.96 0.26
C ILE A 112 -7.23 25.24 0.03
N GLU A 113 -7.34 26.22 0.95
CA GLU A 113 -6.58 27.48 0.93
C GLU A 113 -5.07 27.28 1.15
N GLU A 114 -4.65 26.31 1.97
CA GLU A 114 -3.22 26.01 2.16
C GLU A 114 -2.62 25.38 0.90
N VAL A 115 -3.35 24.49 0.22
CA VAL A 115 -2.91 23.92 -1.07
C VAL A 115 -2.83 25.02 -2.13
N MET A 116 -3.80 25.95 -2.15
CA MET A 116 -3.85 27.06 -3.11
C MET A 116 -2.72 28.08 -2.92
N ASN A 117 -2.21 28.21 -1.69
CA ASN A 117 -1.11 29.12 -1.36
C ASN A 117 0.29 28.48 -1.49
N MET A 118 0.38 27.18 -1.80
CA MET A 118 1.68 26.53 -2.06
C MET A 118 2.23 26.94 -3.42
N GLN A 119 3.42 27.53 -3.42
CA GLN A 119 4.13 27.89 -4.66
C GLN A 119 4.57 26.66 -5.48
N GLU A 120 4.85 25.54 -4.82
CA GLU A 120 5.09 24.24 -5.47
C GLU A 120 4.30 23.14 -4.77
N TYR A 121 3.35 22.54 -5.50
CA TYR A 121 2.59 21.40 -5.00
C TYR A 121 3.47 20.13 -5.01
N SER A 122 3.74 19.58 -3.83
CA SER A 122 4.49 18.33 -3.68
C SER A 122 3.58 17.20 -3.22
N ILE A 123 3.43 16.18 -4.06
CA ILE A 123 2.71 14.94 -3.71
C ILE A 123 3.30 14.32 -2.44
N ARG A 124 4.63 14.38 -2.27
CA ARG A 124 5.32 13.86 -1.08
C ARG A 124 4.85 14.52 0.20
N PHE A 125 4.62 15.84 0.18
CA PHE A 125 4.14 16.59 1.34
C PHE A 125 2.76 16.09 1.81
N VAL A 126 1.83 15.87 0.87
CA VAL A 126 0.49 15.35 1.18
C VAL A 126 0.57 13.93 1.76
N TYR A 127 1.42 13.06 1.20
CA TYR A 127 1.62 11.72 1.74
C TYR A 127 2.25 11.71 3.13
N ASP A 128 3.22 12.60 3.40
CA ASP A 128 3.85 12.70 4.71
C ASP A 128 2.86 13.22 5.76
N LYS A 129 1.97 14.17 5.39
CA LYS A 129 0.84 14.61 6.23
C LYS A 129 -0.19 13.50 6.48
N LEU A 130 -0.56 12.74 5.44
CA LEU A 130 -1.51 11.61 5.56
C LEU A 130 -0.95 10.45 6.41
N ARG A 131 0.36 10.21 6.37
CA ARG A 131 1.02 9.18 7.19
C ARG A 131 1.08 9.56 8.66
N GLY A 132 1.12 10.86 8.97
CA GLY A 132 1.37 11.36 10.32
C GLY A 132 2.80 11.10 10.81
N GLU A 133 3.06 11.41 12.08
CA GLU A 133 4.34 11.10 12.72
C GLU A 133 4.38 9.64 13.16
N LEU A 134 5.12 8.82 12.42
CA LEU A 134 5.40 7.45 12.81
C LEU A 134 6.69 7.40 13.66
N PRO A 135 6.73 6.58 14.72
CA PRO A 135 7.93 6.42 15.53
C PRO A 135 9.07 5.91 14.63
N LYS A 136 10.22 6.59 14.71
CA LYS A 136 11.43 6.13 14.03
C LYS A 136 11.87 4.83 14.68
N VAL A 137 12.07 3.80 13.86
CA VAL A 137 12.50 2.48 14.31
C VAL A 137 14.00 2.30 14.07
N GLU A 138 14.72 1.80 15.08
CA GLU A 138 16.18 1.59 15.01
C GLU A 138 16.57 0.60 13.91
N TRP A 139 15.74 -0.42 13.70
CA TRP A 139 15.94 -1.43 12.66
C TRP A 139 15.70 -0.94 11.22
N LYS A 140 15.39 0.35 11.01
CA LYS A 140 15.20 0.92 9.67
C LYS A 140 16.38 0.62 8.74
N ARG A 141 17.62 0.68 9.25
CA ARG A 141 18.84 0.43 8.47
C ARG A 141 19.03 -1.04 8.07
N LEU A 142 18.40 -1.97 8.78
CA LEU A 142 18.46 -3.40 8.45
C LEU A 142 17.58 -3.74 7.23
N ILE A 143 16.52 -2.95 7.01
CA ILE A 143 15.54 -3.16 5.94
C ILE A 143 15.74 -2.19 4.78
N CYS A 144 15.87 -0.89 5.06
CA CYS A 144 16.08 0.14 4.05
C CYS A 144 17.55 0.18 3.64
N ASN A 145 17.83 0.25 2.33
CA ASN A 145 19.18 0.27 1.73
C ASN A 145 20.00 -1.01 1.96
N ASN A 146 19.34 -2.14 2.19
CA ASN A 146 20.00 -3.43 2.27
C ASN A 146 20.22 -4.01 0.85
N ILE A 147 21.47 -4.37 0.52
CA ILE A 147 21.89 -4.91 -0.79
C ILE A 147 21.48 -6.40 -0.94
N SER A 148 21.00 -7.03 0.14
CA SER A 148 20.56 -8.43 0.13
C SER A 148 19.37 -8.65 -0.81
N SER A 149 19.16 -9.90 -1.23
CA SER A 149 18.00 -10.26 -2.05
C SER A 149 16.69 -9.83 -1.38
N PRO A 150 15.70 -9.29 -2.15
CA PRO A 150 14.41 -8.88 -1.62
C PRO A 150 13.69 -9.96 -0.80
N LYS A 151 13.88 -11.25 -1.15
CA LYS A 151 13.31 -12.38 -0.41
C LYS A 151 13.82 -12.44 1.03
N TRP A 152 15.12 -12.22 1.23
CA TRP A 152 15.75 -12.24 2.56
C TRP A 152 15.38 -10.99 3.37
N ILE A 153 15.29 -9.83 2.73
CA ILE A 153 14.83 -8.59 3.36
C ILE A 153 13.39 -8.74 3.85
N PHE A 154 12.51 -9.33 3.04
CA PHE A 154 11.13 -9.60 3.41
C PHE A 154 11.02 -10.55 4.60
N ASN A 155 11.75 -11.66 4.58
CA ASN A 155 11.78 -12.60 5.71
C ASN A 155 12.35 -11.94 6.98
N LEU A 156 13.40 -11.13 6.86
CA LEU A 156 13.96 -10.37 7.98
C LEU A 156 12.96 -9.35 8.53
N TYR A 157 12.19 -8.69 7.67
CA TYR A 157 11.14 -7.76 8.08
C TYR A 157 10.03 -8.47 8.87
N LEU A 158 9.56 -9.62 8.38
CA LEU A 158 8.60 -10.45 9.12
C LEU A 158 9.17 -10.92 10.44
N ALA A 159 10.46 -11.28 10.46
CA ALA A 159 11.16 -11.64 11.68
C ALA A 159 11.11 -10.48 12.68
N ILE A 160 11.46 -9.25 12.26
CA ILE A 160 11.55 -8.07 13.14
C ILE A 160 10.19 -7.72 13.74
N LEU A 161 9.12 -7.84 12.96
CA LEU A 161 7.76 -7.63 13.45
C LEU A 161 7.22 -8.81 14.28
N GLY A 162 7.99 -9.88 14.49
CA GLY A 162 7.56 -11.11 15.16
C GLY A 162 6.48 -11.88 14.38
N ARG A 163 6.34 -11.63 13.07
CA ARG A 163 5.27 -12.12 12.18
C ARG A 163 5.63 -13.36 11.37
N LEU A 164 6.70 -14.07 11.74
CA LEU A 164 6.99 -15.38 11.17
C LEU A 164 5.92 -16.40 11.58
N TYR A 165 5.66 -17.37 10.69
CA TYR A 165 4.68 -18.44 10.91
C TYR A 165 5.24 -19.53 11.83
N THR A 166 5.50 -19.17 13.08
CA THR A 166 5.89 -20.12 14.14
C THR A 166 4.65 -20.80 14.73
N ARG A 167 4.81 -22.01 15.28
CA ARG A 167 3.64 -22.80 15.74
C ARG A 167 2.89 -22.14 16.88
N ASP A 168 3.56 -21.40 17.75
CA ASP A 168 2.92 -20.55 18.77
C ASP A 168 1.92 -19.55 18.16
N ARG A 169 2.29 -18.91 17.05
CA ARG A 169 1.46 -17.93 16.34
C ARG A 169 0.32 -18.58 15.58
N LEU A 170 0.57 -19.74 14.96
CA LEU A 170 -0.47 -20.52 14.28
C LEU A 170 -1.54 -21.03 15.27
N MET A 171 -1.14 -21.42 16.48
CA MET A 171 -2.10 -21.73 17.56
C MET A 171 -2.89 -20.52 18.02
N GLY A 172 -2.24 -19.35 18.12
CA GLY A 172 -2.92 -18.08 18.39
C GLY A 172 -4.00 -17.74 17.36
N TRP A 173 -3.93 -18.32 16.15
CA TRP A 173 -4.96 -18.20 15.11
C TRP A 173 -5.98 -19.35 15.11
N GLY A 174 -5.95 -20.23 16.10
CA GLY A 174 -6.89 -21.35 16.23
C GLY A 174 -6.59 -22.55 15.33
N ILE A 175 -5.39 -22.64 14.77
CA ILE A 175 -4.97 -23.80 13.96
C ILE A 175 -4.40 -24.86 14.92
N ALA A 176 -5.07 -26.00 15.02
CA ALA A 176 -4.66 -27.10 15.89
C ALA A 176 -3.45 -27.85 15.29
N ILE A 177 -2.24 -27.55 15.78
CA ILE A 177 -0.98 -28.18 15.37
C ILE A 177 -0.22 -28.57 16.64
N CYS A 178 0.66 -29.57 16.58
CA CYS A 178 1.61 -29.89 17.65
C CYS A 178 2.55 -28.70 17.93
N SER A 179 2.70 -28.28 19.19
CA SER A 179 3.49 -27.09 19.56
C SER A 179 4.99 -27.32 19.54
N ASP A 180 5.43 -28.56 19.49
CA ASP A 180 6.84 -28.91 19.60
C ASP A 180 7.66 -28.30 18.46
N CYS A 181 8.84 -27.79 18.79
CA CYS A 181 9.80 -27.27 17.84
C CYS A 181 10.17 -28.35 16.82
N SER A 182 10.04 -28.03 15.53
CA SER A 182 10.43 -28.92 14.43
C SER A 182 11.90 -29.36 14.45
N LEU A 183 12.78 -28.60 15.10
CA LEU A 183 14.21 -28.88 15.15
C LEU A 183 14.62 -29.71 16.37
N CYS A 184 14.11 -29.40 17.57
CA CYS A 184 14.54 -30.06 18.79
C CYS A 184 13.50 -30.99 19.42
N GLY A 185 12.22 -30.85 19.07
CA GLY A 185 11.11 -31.66 19.60
C GLY A 185 10.88 -31.57 21.12
N ARG A 186 11.46 -30.58 21.81
CA ARG A 186 11.50 -30.52 23.29
C ARG A 186 10.84 -29.30 23.91
N ALA A 187 10.58 -28.26 23.13
CA ALA A 187 9.99 -27.00 23.58
C ALA A 187 9.06 -26.44 22.52
N THR A 188 8.23 -25.46 22.87
CA THR A 188 7.31 -24.84 21.92
C THR A 188 8.04 -24.05 20.84
N GLU A 189 7.58 -24.18 19.59
CA GLU A 189 8.14 -23.44 18.46
C GLU A 189 7.71 -21.97 18.49
N SER A 190 8.49 -21.15 19.17
CA SER A 190 8.43 -19.68 19.07
C SER A 190 9.57 -19.14 18.23
N HIS A 191 9.46 -17.89 17.77
CA HIS A 191 10.54 -17.22 17.05
C HIS A 191 11.86 -17.28 17.85
N ASP A 192 11.81 -16.85 19.11
CA ASP A 192 12.99 -16.75 19.97
C ASP A 192 13.60 -18.13 20.27
N HIS A 193 12.74 -19.15 20.43
CA HIS A 193 13.21 -20.53 20.54
C HIS A 193 13.84 -21.04 19.24
N LEU A 194 13.14 -20.93 18.12
CA LEU A 194 13.55 -21.46 16.82
C LEU A 194 14.93 -20.94 16.40
N PHE A 195 15.19 -19.64 16.57
CA PHE A 195 16.43 -19.02 16.08
C PHE A 195 17.54 -18.90 17.13
N PHE A 196 17.22 -18.73 18.43
CA PHE A 196 18.24 -18.39 19.45
C PHE A 196 18.34 -19.39 20.59
N LYS A 197 17.23 -19.90 21.12
CA LYS A 197 17.26 -20.80 22.30
C LYS A 197 17.27 -22.30 21.96
N CYS A 198 17.00 -22.67 20.71
CA CYS A 198 16.97 -24.07 20.29
C CYS A 198 18.39 -24.67 20.30
N ASN A 199 18.54 -25.85 20.91
CA ASN A 199 19.82 -26.56 20.98
C ASN A 199 20.43 -26.83 19.59
N TYR A 200 19.60 -27.09 18.59
CA TYR A 200 20.06 -27.28 17.23
C TYR A 200 20.58 -25.96 16.64
N SER A 201 19.81 -24.88 16.75
CA SER A 201 20.15 -23.56 16.21
C SER A 201 21.37 -22.93 16.89
N THR A 202 21.56 -23.13 18.20
CA THR A 202 22.74 -22.64 18.93
C THR A 202 24.04 -23.33 18.48
N VAL A 203 23.98 -24.61 18.08
CA VAL A 203 25.14 -25.30 17.50
C VAL A 203 25.49 -24.70 16.14
N ILE A 204 24.49 -24.40 15.30
CA ILE A 204 24.70 -23.75 14.00
C ILE A 204 25.30 -22.34 14.20
N TRP A 205 24.73 -21.53 15.09
CA TRP A 205 25.23 -20.20 15.38
C TRP A 205 26.67 -20.21 15.87
N ARG A 206 27.05 -21.13 16.76
CA ARG A 206 28.45 -21.25 17.22
C ARG A 206 29.41 -21.52 16.06
N LYS A 207 29.06 -22.44 15.15
CA LYS A 207 29.87 -22.73 13.96
C LYS A 207 29.98 -21.52 13.04
N LEU A 208 28.87 -20.82 12.79
CA LEU A 208 28.86 -19.63 11.94
C LEU A 208 29.65 -18.46 12.55
N LEU A 209 29.52 -18.22 13.85
CA LEU A 209 30.25 -17.17 14.56
C LEU A 209 31.74 -17.45 14.60
N GLN A 210 32.13 -18.71 14.81
CA GLN A 210 33.52 -19.15 14.69
C GLN A 210 34.05 -18.93 13.27
N TRP A 211 33.26 -19.26 12.24
CA TRP A 211 33.67 -19.06 10.84
C TRP A 211 33.82 -17.58 10.47
N LEU A 212 32.98 -16.72 11.02
CA LEU A 212 33.03 -15.26 10.84
C LEU A 212 34.07 -14.57 11.74
N GLY A 213 34.76 -15.30 12.62
CA GLY A 213 35.75 -14.75 13.55
C GLY A 213 35.15 -13.85 14.64
N ILE A 214 33.86 -13.99 14.95
CA ILE A 214 33.15 -13.15 15.94
C ILE A 214 33.03 -13.92 17.26
N THR A 215 33.58 -13.39 18.35
CA THR A 215 33.61 -14.00 19.69
C THR A 215 32.39 -13.67 20.57
N ARG A 216 31.27 -13.24 19.97
CA ARG A 216 30.05 -12.91 20.73
C ARG A 216 29.21 -14.14 21.01
N ASP A 217 28.52 -14.14 22.15
CA ASP A 217 27.56 -15.19 22.49
C ASP A 217 26.22 -15.02 21.75
N VAL A 218 25.45 -16.11 21.65
CA VAL A 218 24.13 -16.07 21.00
C VAL A 218 23.11 -15.40 21.92
N GLN A 219 22.92 -14.09 21.77
CA GLN A 219 21.90 -13.31 22.49
C GLN A 219 20.50 -13.48 21.87
N GLY A 220 19.47 -13.14 22.66
CA GLY A 220 18.07 -13.25 22.26
C GLY A 220 17.67 -12.25 21.17
N TRP A 221 16.47 -12.41 20.61
CA TRP A 221 16.00 -11.58 19.49
C TRP A 221 16.03 -10.07 19.77
N ASN A 222 15.60 -9.67 20.97
CA ASN A 222 15.48 -8.27 21.34
C ASN A 222 16.84 -7.57 21.49
N ASP A 223 17.90 -8.31 21.84
CA ASP A 223 19.24 -7.75 22.05
C ASP A 223 19.99 -7.51 20.72
N LYS A 224 19.52 -8.10 19.60
CA LYS A 224 20.15 -7.96 18.28
C LYS A 224 19.56 -6.84 17.41
N ILE A 225 18.42 -6.27 17.81
CA ILE A 225 17.61 -5.35 16.98
C ILE A 225 17.67 -3.90 17.49
N GLN A 226 18.11 -3.69 18.73
CA GLN A 226 18.56 -2.40 19.25
C GLN A 226 19.94 -2.05 18.68
#